data_AF-A0A962IKQ2-F1
#
_entry.id   AF-A0A962IKQ2-F1
#
_cell.length_a   1.000
_cell.length_b   1.000
_cell.length_c   1.000
_cell.angle_alpha   90.00
_cell.angle_beta   90.00
_cell.angle_gamma   90.00
#
_symmetry.space_group_name_H-M   'P 1'
#
loop_
_entity.id
_entity.type
_entity.pdbx_description
1 polymer ?
#
loop_
_entity_poly.entity_id
_entity_poly.type
_entity_poly.pdbx_seq_one_letter_code
_entity_poly.pdbx_strand_id
1 'polypeptide(L)'
;MTTRHSIRNASTRPRSITALALFLLLCASGVWAQPSGGPYGPLPQSYPLPQTGRVYIVAPDGLAGAPGTLAEATTLEAAISRVVTGDAIVLRGGTYRTGGLQLNQGITIQPYLDEQPVLKGTRLATEWEALRDGVWRTRWTTLFPAQPLGWWRREREGMRTPLHRFNSDMVFVDGRLLQSAGWEGELGEDAFYIDYDAGYVYIGIDPTDRQVEITAYDIALHRPSRRVHGKDSDRRGPTIRGITFTQYAYRAIDIEGDKPSTLVSEEPTDDPMGVSDPGQHGKAVVGTTLEHVTISYCSRVAGYFRGDGLTIRHSLISDTGTEGIYVIGSSDVLLERNIIRRNNIERLTGYYPAAVKIFNQSWRVTVRDNLIIEHPDSNGVWYDVGNVDGVFVNNYVEGAQIGFFFEISKGAIAAGNVFVNNDQGIRILNSERARVYHNSFYNSPVMFDRNERSAQGDHFGWHPQTGPDVDEREGHVFVGNLLVGGPGFDAPLLHFDQSDSVCGLLTRPMAAQVDGNVYVRGASTQPLLSWSPVPEPSCQASYATLADFRASVPDVEVHGRALLDYPGPVYRSVELRHFELAQPLPGVTLRAVSAEARSVTGWDERERLPGAYPETAMARD
;
A
#
# COMPACT_ATOMS: atom_id res chain seq x y z
N MET A 1 62.72 -39.56 -65.21
CA MET A 1 63.46 -38.44 -65.84
C MET A 1 62.99 -37.13 -65.21
N THR A 2 63.95 -36.23 -64.94
CA THR A 2 63.84 -34.79 -64.57
C THR A 2 63.07 -34.43 -63.29
N THR A 3 63.67 -34.24 -62.11
CA THR A 3 64.49 -33.13 -61.53
C THR A 3 63.88 -31.72 -61.47
N ARG A 4 63.74 -31.22 -60.21
CA ARG A 4 64.01 -29.85 -59.66
C ARG A 4 63.10 -28.70 -60.16
N HIS A 5 62.67 -27.67 -59.41
CA HIS A 5 63.05 -26.98 -58.15
C HIS A 5 61.80 -26.25 -57.57
N SER A 6 61.55 -26.28 -56.24
CA SER A 6 61.72 -25.20 -55.24
C SER A 6 61.10 -23.82 -55.57
N ILE A 7 60.22 -23.30 -54.68
CA ILE A 7 60.40 -22.06 -53.87
C ILE A 7 59.19 -21.82 -52.92
N ARG A 8 59.50 -21.91 -51.61
CA ARG A 8 59.14 -21.06 -50.43
C ARG A 8 57.74 -20.43 -50.31
N ASN A 9 57.01 -20.83 -49.27
CA ASN A 9 56.77 -20.16 -47.96
C ASN A 9 55.71 -19.03 -47.96
N ALA A 10 54.57 -19.31 -47.33
CA ALA A 10 53.94 -18.37 -46.39
C ALA A 10 53.33 -19.16 -45.24
N SER A 11 53.73 -18.76 -44.04
CA SER A 11 53.51 -19.40 -42.75
C SER A 11 52.10 -19.18 -42.22
N THR A 12 51.39 -20.25 -41.88
CA THR A 12 50.27 -20.24 -40.93
C THR A 12 50.76 -20.80 -39.60
N ARG A 13 50.80 -19.95 -38.58
CA ARG A 13 51.03 -20.31 -37.17
C ARG A 13 49.91 -19.68 -36.31
N PRO A 14 49.70 -20.15 -35.08
CA PRO A 14 48.46 -20.81 -34.70
C PRO A 14 47.59 -19.96 -33.76
N ARG A 15 46.38 -20.48 -33.52
CA ARG A 15 45.38 -20.00 -32.56
C ARG A 15 46.01 -19.74 -31.18
N SER A 16 45.89 -18.49 -30.73
CA SER A 16 46.13 -18.10 -29.34
C SER A 16 44.80 -17.93 -28.62
N ILE A 17 44.61 -18.75 -27.59
CA ILE A 17 43.61 -18.63 -26.53
C ILE A 17 44.03 -17.45 -25.66
N THR A 18 43.28 -16.34 -25.66
CA THR A 18 43.17 -15.41 -24.51
C THR A 18 42.19 -14.28 -24.84
N ALA A 19 41.14 -14.16 -24.03
CA ALA A 19 40.39 -12.95 -23.64
C ALA A 19 38.90 -13.28 -23.41
N LEU A 20 38.61 -14.17 -22.46
CA LEU A 20 37.31 -14.25 -21.82
C LEU A 20 37.44 -13.59 -20.44
N ALA A 21 37.55 -12.26 -20.43
CA ALA A 21 37.59 -11.43 -19.23
C ALA A 21 37.19 -9.99 -19.58
N LEU A 22 35.96 -9.81 -20.08
CA LEU A 22 35.32 -8.50 -20.15
C LEU A 22 33.79 -8.68 -20.19
N PHE A 23 33.25 -9.30 -19.15
CA PHE A 23 31.80 -9.43 -18.95
C PHE A 23 31.48 -9.14 -17.49
N LEU A 24 31.85 -7.95 -17.01
CA LEU A 24 31.44 -7.36 -15.74
C LEU A 24 31.75 -5.87 -15.84
N LEU A 25 30.75 -5.03 -15.54
CA LEU A 25 30.70 -3.56 -15.67
C LEU A 25 30.15 -3.02 -17.00
N LEU A 26 28.95 -3.44 -17.36
CA LEU A 26 27.94 -2.49 -17.84
C LEU A 26 26.95 -2.30 -16.69
N CYS A 27 27.28 -1.38 -15.78
CA CYS A 27 26.24 -0.67 -15.05
C CYS A 27 25.50 0.13 -16.13
N ALA A 28 24.45 -0.47 -16.68
CA ALA A 28 23.47 0.28 -17.43
C ALA A 28 22.93 1.34 -16.46
N SER A 29 23.35 2.58 -16.64
CA SER A 29 22.53 3.74 -16.32
C SER A 29 21.30 3.66 -17.22
N GLY A 30 20.44 2.69 -16.93
CA GLY A 30 19.12 2.59 -17.54
C GLY A 30 18.39 3.84 -17.11
N VAL A 31 17.84 4.57 -18.08
CA VAL A 31 16.78 5.54 -17.83
C VAL A 31 15.66 4.75 -17.19
N TRP A 32 15.60 4.73 -15.85
CA TRP A 32 14.55 4.04 -15.12
C TRP A 32 13.24 4.66 -15.62
N ALA A 33 12.39 3.86 -16.26
CA ALA A 33 11.01 4.26 -16.53
C ALA A 33 10.37 4.68 -15.20
N GLN A 34 9.43 5.62 -15.19
CA GLN A 34 8.81 6.05 -13.94
C GLN A 34 7.29 6.15 -14.09
N PRO A 35 6.52 5.31 -13.37
CA PRO A 35 6.92 4.16 -12.54
C PRO A 35 7.86 3.17 -13.24
N SER A 36 8.68 2.43 -12.47
CA SER A 36 9.70 1.53 -13.02
C SER A 36 9.16 0.45 -13.95
N GLY A 37 7.89 0.08 -13.80
CA GLY A 37 7.31 -1.12 -14.40
C GLY A 37 7.70 -2.38 -13.64
N GLY A 38 8.39 -2.25 -12.50
CA GLY A 38 8.81 -3.34 -11.64
C GLY A 38 10.27 -3.79 -11.88
N PRO A 39 10.63 -4.99 -11.37
CA PRO A 39 9.75 -5.95 -10.74
C PRO A 39 9.25 -5.49 -9.37
N TYR A 40 7.97 -5.74 -9.08
CA TYR A 40 7.30 -5.44 -7.81
C TYR A 40 7.02 -6.71 -7.01
N GLY A 41 6.87 -6.56 -5.70
CA GLY A 41 6.51 -7.65 -4.80
C GLY A 41 7.67 -8.62 -4.52
N PRO A 42 7.37 -9.79 -3.91
CA PRO A 42 8.38 -10.76 -3.53
C PRO A 42 9.08 -11.32 -4.75
N LEU A 43 10.41 -11.34 -4.67
CA LEU A 43 11.29 -11.93 -5.67
C LEU A 43 11.83 -13.24 -5.12
N PRO A 44 12.09 -14.26 -5.97
CA PRO A 44 12.83 -15.43 -5.55
C PRO A 44 14.20 -15.02 -4.99
N GLN A 45 14.50 -15.49 -3.78
CA GLN A 45 15.75 -15.22 -3.09
C GLN A 45 16.33 -16.53 -2.56
N SER A 46 17.65 -16.56 -2.39
CA SER A 46 18.33 -17.58 -1.59
C SER A 46 19.06 -16.88 -0.45
N TYR A 47 18.64 -17.14 0.78
CA TYR A 47 19.16 -16.46 1.95
C TYR A 47 20.33 -17.24 2.56
N PRO A 48 21.57 -16.73 2.51
CA PRO A 48 22.69 -17.38 3.17
C PRO A 48 22.48 -17.40 4.68
N LEU A 49 23.03 -18.43 5.34
CA LEU A 49 23.01 -18.49 6.79
C LEU A 49 23.69 -17.23 7.39
N PRO A 50 23.06 -16.56 8.36
CA PRO A 50 23.67 -15.44 9.05
C PRO A 50 25.02 -15.81 9.67
N GLN A 51 26.00 -14.93 9.53
CA GLN A 51 27.38 -15.16 9.99
C GLN A 51 27.64 -14.61 11.40
N THR A 52 26.66 -13.91 11.98
CA THR A 52 26.73 -13.28 13.30
C THR A 52 25.56 -13.70 14.17
N GLY A 53 25.77 -13.74 15.49
CA GLY A 53 24.78 -14.22 16.44
C GLY A 53 24.58 -15.74 16.38
N ARG A 54 23.72 -16.26 17.25
CA ARG A 54 23.36 -17.67 17.22
C ARG A 54 22.26 -17.90 16.18
N VAL A 55 22.41 -18.95 15.38
CA VAL A 55 21.39 -19.40 14.42
C VAL A 55 20.59 -20.53 15.03
N TYR A 56 19.26 -20.37 15.05
CA TYR A 56 18.30 -21.42 15.40
C TYR A 56 17.61 -21.91 14.12
N ILE A 57 17.90 -23.15 13.71
CA ILE A 57 17.14 -23.82 12.65
C ILE A 57 15.81 -24.30 13.24
N VAL A 58 14.71 -23.92 12.59
CA VAL A 58 13.36 -24.35 12.97
C VAL A 58 12.68 -25.07 11.81
N ALA A 59 11.82 -26.03 12.13
CA ALA A 59 11.07 -26.82 11.13
C ALA A 59 9.61 -27.04 11.61
N PRO A 60 8.65 -27.28 10.70
CA PRO A 60 7.26 -27.56 11.07
C PRO A 60 7.10 -28.77 12.00
N ASP A 61 7.97 -29.76 11.85
CA ASP A 61 8.06 -31.01 12.63
C ASP A 61 9.22 -30.99 13.65
N GLY A 62 9.82 -29.82 13.89
CA GLY A 62 10.90 -29.65 14.86
C GLY A 62 10.44 -29.97 16.29
N LEU A 63 11.39 -30.33 17.15
CA LEU A 63 11.09 -30.66 18.55
C LEU A 63 11.41 -29.47 19.46
N ALA A 64 10.47 -29.08 20.32
CA ALA A 64 10.64 -27.92 21.19
C ALA A 64 11.91 -28.01 22.06
N GLY A 65 12.28 -29.21 22.52
CA GLY A 65 13.50 -29.44 23.31
C GLY A 65 14.80 -29.47 22.51
N ALA A 66 14.75 -29.54 21.18
CA ALA A 66 15.94 -29.67 20.33
C ALA A 66 16.82 -28.41 20.36
N PRO A 67 18.14 -28.55 20.10
CA PRO A 67 19.10 -27.44 20.15
C PRO A 67 18.90 -26.39 19.05
N GLY A 68 18.17 -26.70 17.97
CA GLY A 68 17.94 -25.81 16.83
C GLY A 68 19.09 -25.84 15.83
N THR A 69 19.65 -27.02 15.55
CA THR A 69 20.68 -27.22 14.51
C THR A 69 20.03 -27.79 13.24
N LEU A 70 20.78 -27.84 12.13
CA LEU A 70 20.25 -28.42 10.89
C LEU A 70 19.86 -29.91 11.05
N ALA A 71 20.60 -30.65 11.88
CA ALA A 71 20.32 -32.06 12.17
C ALA A 71 19.18 -32.24 13.18
N GLU A 72 19.03 -31.29 14.11
CA GLU A 72 18.04 -31.34 15.19
C GLU A 72 17.33 -29.98 15.30
N ALA A 73 16.40 -29.76 14.37
CA ALA A 73 15.63 -28.53 14.29
C ALA A 73 14.66 -28.41 15.48
N THR A 74 14.46 -27.18 15.95
CA THR A 74 13.50 -26.88 17.02
C THR A 74 12.20 -26.28 16.47
N THR A 75 11.18 -26.10 17.31
CA THR A 75 9.94 -25.41 16.93
C THR A 75 10.17 -23.90 16.87
N LEU A 76 9.38 -23.18 16.06
CA LEU A 76 9.44 -21.72 15.98
C LEU A 76 9.19 -21.04 17.33
N GLU A 77 8.19 -21.52 18.08
CA GLU A 77 7.80 -21.03 19.41
C GLU A 77 8.97 -21.13 20.40
N ALA A 78 9.64 -22.29 20.43
CA ALA A 78 10.80 -22.50 21.28
C ALA A 78 11.97 -21.58 20.88
N ALA A 79 12.24 -21.39 19.59
CA ALA A 79 13.29 -20.48 19.13
C ALA A 79 12.98 -19.03 19.53
N ILE A 80 11.75 -18.54 19.29
CA ILE A 80 11.30 -17.19 19.69
C ILE A 80 11.49 -16.95 21.20
N SER A 81 11.19 -17.95 22.03
CA SER A 81 11.40 -17.84 23.48
C SER A 81 12.87 -17.72 23.88
N ARG A 82 13.82 -18.20 23.07
CA ARG A 82 15.25 -18.30 23.39
C ARG A 82 16.09 -17.15 22.85
N VAL A 83 15.81 -16.71 21.63
CA VAL A 83 16.62 -15.72 20.91
C VAL A 83 16.80 -14.42 21.69
N VAL A 84 17.98 -13.81 21.51
CA VAL A 84 18.31 -12.46 21.98
C VAL A 84 18.70 -11.60 20.79
N THR A 85 18.80 -10.28 21.00
CA THR A 85 19.24 -9.34 19.96
C THR A 85 20.51 -9.80 19.25
N GLY A 86 20.49 -9.79 17.92
CA GLY A 86 21.60 -10.22 17.06
C GLY A 86 21.55 -11.69 16.64
N ASP A 87 20.72 -12.52 17.27
CA ASP A 87 20.49 -13.90 16.83
C ASP A 87 19.65 -13.95 15.53
N ALA A 88 19.57 -15.16 14.97
CA ALA A 88 18.72 -15.45 13.83
C ALA A 88 17.88 -16.72 14.01
N ILE A 89 16.66 -16.68 13.48
CA ILE A 89 15.80 -17.84 13.26
C ILE A 89 15.79 -18.14 11.77
N VAL A 90 16.16 -19.36 11.40
CA VAL A 90 16.20 -19.82 10.02
C VAL A 90 15.18 -20.94 9.85
N LEU A 91 14.15 -20.69 9.05
CA LEU A 91 13.00 -21.57 8.89
C LEU A 91 13.21 -22.55 7.74
N ARG A 92 13.03 -23.85 8.00
CA ARG A 92 12.83 -24.84 6.95
C ARG A 92 11.49 -24.59 6.24
N GLY A 93 11.40 -24.98 4.99
CA GLY A 93 10.19 -24.91 4.17
C GLY A 93 9.06 -25.76 4.73
N GLY A 94 7.83 -25.34 4.47
CA GLY A 94 6.63 -26.03 4.92
C GLY A 94 5.66 -25.13 5.68
N THR A 95 4.56 -25.72 6.15
CA THR A 95 3.47 -25.00 6.80
C THR A 95 3.59 -25.06 8.31
N TYR A 96 3.69 -23.89 8.95
CA TYR A 96 3.69 -23.69 10.39
C TYR A 96 2.30 -23.18 10.80
N ARG A 97 1.49 -24.02 11.47
CA ARG A 97 0.15 -23.63 11.97
C ARG A 97 0.26 -23.04 13.37
N THR A 98 0.69 -21.78 13.42
CA THR A 98 1.11 -21.10 14.65
C THR A 98 0.60 -19.66 14.69
N GLY A 99 0.65 -19.06 15.87
CA GLY A 99 0.30 -17.67 16.11
C GLY A 99 0.50 -17.28 17.57
N GLY A 100 0.26 -16.02 17.89
CA GLY A 100 0.49 -15.46 19.22
C GLY A 100 1.97 -15.39 19.62
N LEU A 101 2.89 -15.43 18.64
CA LEU A 101 4.32 -15.36 18.90
C LEU A 101 4.67 -13.98 19.47
N GLN A 102 5.45 -13.95 20.56
CA GLN A 102 5.86 -12.70 21.21
C GLN A 102 7.37 -12.52 21.13
N LEU A 103 7.82 -11.42 20.53
CA LEU A 103 9.25 -11.14 20.31
C LEU A 103 9.54 -9.67 20.63
N ASN A 104 10.47 -9.36 21.51
CA ASN A 104 10.86 -7.97 21.79
C ASN A 104 12.35 -7.71 21.56
N GLN A 105 12.96 -8.51 20.67
CA GLN A 105 14.40 -8.49 20.36
C GLN A 105 14.60 -8.24 18.85
N GLY A 106 15.61 -7.46 18.50
CA GLY A 106 16.08 -7.22 17.14
C GLY A 106 16.87 -8.41 16.62
N ILE A 107 16.18 -9.31 15.94
CA ILE A 107 16.73 -10.54 15.35
C ILE A 107 16.51 -10.56 13.83
N THR A 108 17.15 -11.51 13.16
CA THR A 108 16.81 -11.86 11.78
C THR A 108 15.91 -13.09 11.75
N ILE A 109 14.84 -13.05 10.95
CA ILE A 109 13.98 -14.21 10.68
C ILE A 109 13.93 -14.39 9.15
N GLN A 110 14.39 -15.54 8.67
CA GLN A 110 14.50 -15.80 7.22
C GLN A 110 14.35 -17.30 6.90
N PRO A 111 14.04 -17.67 5.65
CA PRO A 111 14.12 -19.05 5.20
C PRO A 111 15.53 -19.62 5.26
N TYR A 112 15.60 -20.96 5.30
CA TYR A 112 16.80 -21.71 4.98
C TYR A 112 17.00 -21.68 3.46
N LEU A 113 18.01 -20.95 2.98
CA LEU A 113 18.30 -20.82 1.55
C LEU A 113 17.07 -20.33 0.76
N ASP A 114 16.63 -21.11 -0.22
CA ASP A 114 15.50 -20.85 -1.12
C ASP A 114 14.21 -21.60 -0.70
N GLU A 115 14.20 -22.20 0.49
CA GLU A 115 13.01 -22.88 1.02
C GLU A 115 11.86 -21.88 1.29
N GLN A 116 10.61 -22.36 1.30
CA GLN A 116 9.41 -21.51 1.39
C GLN A 116 8.61 -21.82 2.67
N PRO A 117 8.88 -21.13 3.79
CA PRO A 117 8.09 -21.24 5.01
C PRO A 117 6.78 -20.46 4.91
N VAL A 118 5.68 -21.09 5.31
CA VAL A 118 4.33 -20.49 5.35
C VAL A 118 3.80 -20.57 6.78
N LEU A 119 3.56 -19.42 7.41
CA LEU A 119 2.95 -19.32 8.73
C LEU A 119 1.46 -19.09 8.57
N LYS A 120 0.66 -20.08 8.98
CA LYS A 120 -0.81 -20.07 8.90
C LYS A 120 -1.46 -19.84 10.25
N GLY A 121 -2.40 -18.89 10.29
CA GLY A 121 -3.27 -18.63 11.44
C GLY A 121 -4.44 -19.63 11.60
N THR A 122 -4.53 -20.66 10.76
CA THR A 122 -5.61 -21.65 10.74
C THR A 122 -5.18 -23.04 11.23
N ARG A 123 -6.16 -23.79 11.72
CA ARG A 123 -6.04 -25.24 11.98
C ARG A 123 -6.97 -26.04 11.06
N LEU A 124 -6.65 -27.32 10.89
CA LEU A 124 -7.50 -28.25 10.14
C LEU A 124 -8.73 -28.61 10.97
N ALA A 125 -9.90 -28.56 10.35
CA ALA A 125 -11.15 -29.07 10.90
C ALA A 125 -11.43 -30.46 10.31
N THR A 126 -11.32 -31.49 11.15
CA THR A 126 -11.41 -32.90 10.72
C THR A 126 -12.62 -33.64 11.27
N GLU A 127 -13.31 -33.07 12.26
CA GLU A 127 -14.44 -33.70 12.95
C GLU A 127 -15.75 -33.05 12.51
N TRP A 128 -16.42 -33.66 11.53
CA TRP A 128 -17.65 -33.13 10.93
C TRP A 128 -18.86 -34.00 11.24
N GLU A 129 -19.95 -33.35 11.65
CA GLU A 129 -21.28 -33.94 11.79
C GLU A 129 -22.13 -33.51 10.60
N ALA A 130 -22.62 -34.49 9.83
CA ALA A 130 -23.58 -34.24 8.78
C ALA A 130 -24.97 -33.95 9.37
N LEU A 131 -25.58 -32.87 8.92
CA LEU A 131 -26.95 -32.49 9.24
C LEU A 131 -27.86 -32.73 8.03
N ARG A 132 -29.09 -32.21 8.11
CA ARG A 132 -30.02 -32.23 6.96
C ARG A 132 -29.61 -31.19 5.92
N ASP A 133 -30.20 -31.31 4.73
CA ASP A 133 -30.15 -30.30 3.68
C ASP A 133 -28.74 -29.91 3.20
N GLY A 134 -27.78 -30.86 3.26
CA GLY A 134 -26.41 -30.61 2.80
C GLY A 134 -25.67 -29.61 3.67
N VAL A 135 -25.92 -29.63 4.98
CA VAL A 135 -25.17 -28.83 5.96
C VAL A 135 -24.31 -29.75 6.81
N TRP A 136 -23.07 -29.33 7.07
CA TRP A 136 -22.16 -29.99 8.00
C TRP A 136 -21.75 -29.01 9.08
N ARG A 137 -21.53 -29.51 10.29
CA ARG A 137 -20.99 -28.70 11.38
C ARG A 137 -19.81 -29.34 12.08
N THR A 138 -18.97 -28.50 12.66
CA THR A 138 -17.87 -28.91 13.53
C THR A 138 -17.84 -28.05 14.79
N ARG A 139 -17.39 -28.61 15.91
CA ARG A 139 -17.16 -27.85 17.14
C ARG A 139 -15.85 -27.08 16.98
N TRP A 140 -15.84 -25.79 17.27
CA TRP A 140 -14.62 -24.98 17.23
C TRP A 140 -14.45 -24.18 18.53
N THR A 141 -13.22 -24.14 19.05
CA THR A 141 -12.94 -23.58 20.39
C THR A 141 -12.22 -22.23 20.35
N THR A 142 -11.63 -21.88 19.21
CA THR A 142 -10.90 -20.64 18.99
C THR A 142 -11.68 -19.79 17.99
N LEU A 143 -12.61 -19.00 18.48
CA LEU A 143 -13.45 -18.11 17.70
C LEU A 143 -13.13 -16.65 18.04
N PHE A 144 -13.27 -15.77 17.04
CA PHE A 144 -12.92 -14.35 17.13
C PHE A 144 -14.14 -13.48 16.78
N PRO A 145 -15.20 -13.47 17.63
CA PRO A 145 -16.34 -12.60 17.42
C PRO A 145 -15.92 -11.14 17.57
N ALA A 146 -16.49 -10.28 16.72
CA ALA A 146 -16.30 -8.85 16.80
C ALA A 146 -17.58 -8.11 16.37
N GLN A 147 -17.65 -6.83 16.68
CA GLN A 147 -18.82 -5.99 16.46
C GLN A 147 -18.41 -4.68 15.79
N PRO A 148 -19.30 -4.01 15.04
CA PRO A 148 -19.04 -2.66 14.59
C PRO A 148 -18.77 -1.72 15.77
N LEU A 149 -17.88 -0.77 15.54
CA LEU A 149 -17.47 0.21 16.54
C LEU A 149 -18.47 1.37 16.62
N GLY A 150 -18.40 2.16 17.70
CA GLY A 150 -19.38 3.23 17.99
C GLY A 150 -19.45 4.35 16.94
N TRP A 151 -18.40 4.53 16.13
CA TRP A 151 -18.38 5.47 15.01
C TRP A 151 -19.07 4.92 13.75
N TRP A 152 -19.30 3.61 13.66
CA TRP A 152 -20.02 3.01 12.53
C TRP A 152 -21.53 3.23 12.67
N ARG A 153 -22.14 3.80 11.63
CA ARG A 153 -23.52 4.29 11.67
C ARG A 153 -24.48 3.26 11.09
N ARG A 154 -25.06 2.42 11.95
CA ARG A 154 -25.98 1.34 11.55
C ARG A 154 -27.14 1.82 10.69
N GLU A 155 -27.71 2.97 11.00
CA GLU A 155 -28.84 3.56 10.27
C GLU A 155 -28.48 4.00 8.84
N ARG A 156 -27.18 4.12 8.52
CA ARG A 156 -26.67 4.49 7.18
C ARG A 156 -26.07 3.33 6.40
N GLU A 157 -25.50 2.36 7.10
CA GLU A 157 -24.66 1.32 6.51
C GLU A 157 -25.25 -0.09 6.67
N GLY A 158 -26.17 -0.30 7.63
CA GLY A 158 -26.68 -1.63 7.98
C GLY A 158 -27.53 -2.31 6.90
N MET A 159 -27.94 -1.61 5.84
CA MET A 159 -28.58 -2.20 4.66
C MET A 159 -27.59 -2.74 3.63
N ARG A 160 -26.29 -2.40 3.75
CA ARG A 160 -25.20 -2.81 2.85
C ARG A 160 -24.21 -3.75 3.52
N THR A 161 -23.95 -3.56 4.81
CA THR A 161 -23.04 -4.41 5.59
C THR A 161 -23.81 -5.16 6.69
N PRO A 162 -24.04 -6.48 6.49
CA PRO A 162 -24.57 -7.34 7.54
C PRO A 162 -23.63 -7.42 8.74
N LEU A 163 -24.19 -7.47 9.96
CA LEU A 163 -23.40 -7.43 11.20
C LEU A 163 -22.45 -8.62 11.35
N HIS A 164 -22.81 -9.80 10.83
CA HIS A 164 -21.95 -10.98 10.92
C HIS A 164 -20.63 -10.84 10.16
N ARG A 165 -20.51 -9.90 9.20
CA ARG A 165 -19.26 -9.60 8.50
C ARG A 165 -18.23 -8.86 9.36
N PHE A 166 -18.64 -8.36 10.52
CA PHE A 166 -17.69 -7.82 11.49
C PHE A 166 -17.02 -8.90 12.34
N ASN A 167 -17.42 -10.16 12.25
CA ASN A 167 -16.63 -11.19 12.91
C ASN A 167 -15.32 -11.44 12.18
N SER A 168 -14.30 -11.86 12.93
CA SER A 168 -12.93 -11.97 12.44
C SER A 168 -12.59 -13.36 11.90
N ASP A 169 -13.44 -14.35 12.15
CA ASP A 169 -13.20 -15.72 11.70
C ASP A 169 -13.31 -15.88 10.18
N MET A 170 -12.46 -16.75 9.63
CA MET A 170 -12.49 -17.14 8.22
C MET A 170 -12.46 -18.66 8.10
N VAL A 171 -13.16 -19.17 7.08
CA VAL A 171 -13.21 -20.59 6.75
C VAL A 171 -12.72 -20.78 5.32
N PHE A 172 -11.84 -21.76 5.11
CA PHE A 172 -11.29 -22.10 3.80
C PHE A 172 -11.56 -23.56 3.49
N VAL A 173 -11.88 -23.86 2.23
CA VAL A 173 -11.99 -25.23 1.71
C VAL A 173 -11.06 -25.35 0.51
N ASP A 174 -10.10 -26.27 0.58
CA ASP A 174 -9.04 -26.46 -0.41
C ASP A 174 -8.29 -25.16 -0.75
N GLY A 175 -8.07 -24.32 0.28
CA GLY A 175 -7.40 -23.02 0.15
C GLY A 175 -8.28 -21.87 -0.37
N ARG A 176 -9.54 -22.14 -0.76
CA ARG A 176 -10.52 -21.13 -1.17
C ARG A 176 -11.27 -20.57 0.04
N LEU A 177 -11.28 -19.25 0.20
CA LEU A 177 -12.07 -18.55 1.22
C LEU A 177 -13.57 -18.74 0.97
N LEU A 178 -14.33 -19.07 2.01
CA LEU A 178 -15.78 -19.05 2.03
C LEU A 178 -16.29 -17.69 2.54
N GLN A 179 -17.48 -17.26 2.11
CA GLN A 179 -18.12 -16.04 2.56
C GLN A 179 -18.96 -16.28 3.83
N SER A 180 -18.91 -15.36 4.79
CA SER A 180 -19.77 -15.43 5.98
C SER A 180 -21.25 -15.27 5.62
N ALA A 181 -22.10 -16.09 6.23
CA ALA A 181 -23.56 -16.07 6.16
C ALA A 181 -24.17 -15.69 7.52
N GLY A 182 -25.41 -15.20 7.51
CA GLY A 182 -26.10 -14.74 8.73
C GLY A 182 -26.76 -15.85 9.54
N TRP A 183 -27.06 -16.99 8.90
CA TRP A 183 -27.68 -18.17 9.51
C TRP A 183 -27.55 -19.39 8.58
N GLU A 184 -27.93 -20.58 9.06
CA GLU A 184 -27.73 -21.86 8.35
C GLU A 184 -28.49 -21.97 7.02
N GLY A 185 -29.64 -21.31 6.88
CA GLY A 185 -30.45 -21.37 5.65
C GLY A 185 -29.88 -20.58 4.47
N GLU A 186 -28.82 -19.79 4.70
CA GLU A 186 -28.06 -19.09 3.65
C GLU A 186 -26.86 -19.89 3.15
N LEU A 187 -26.60 -21.08 3.73
CA LEU A 187 -25.46 -21.89 3.36
C LEU A 187 -25.62 -22.47 1.94
N GLY A 188 -24.55 -22.31 1.16
CA GLY A 188 -24.29 -23.03 -0.08
C GLY A 188 -22.82 -23.45 -0.12
N GLU A 189 -22.34 -23.91 -1.27
CA GLU A 189 -20.96 -24.41 -1.43
C GLU A 189 -19.87 -23.36 -1.16
N ASP A 190 -20.24 -22.08 -1.16
CA ASP A 190 -19.33 -20.94 -1.03
C ASP A 190 -19.47 -20.19 0.30
N ALA A 191 -20.27 -20.69 1.25
CA ALA A 191 -20.61 -19.97 2.46
C ALA A 191 -20.34 -20.78 3.75
N PHE A 192 -20.08 -20.04 4.82
CA PHE A 192 -20.00 -20.58 6.18
C PHE A 192 -20.83 -19.75 7.15
N TYR A 193 -21.28 -20.36 8.24
CA TYR A 193 -21.98 -19.71 9.34
C TYR A 193 -21.34 -20.13 10.66
N ILE A 194 -21.32 -19.25 11.64
CA ILE A 194 -20.78 -19.55 12.98
C ILE A 194 -21.83 -19.22 14.03
N ASP A 195 -22.18 -20.23 14.81
CA ASP A 195 -22.88 -20.06 16.07
C ASP A 195 -21.84 -19.83 17.17
N TYR A 196 -21.61 -18.55 17.48
CA TYR A 196 -20.63 -18.12 18.48
C TYR A 196 -21.01 -18.53 19.91
N ASP A 197 -22.31 -18.61 20.21
CA ASP A 197 -22.80 -18.95 21.54
C ASP A 197 -22.61 -20.45 21.83
N ALA A 198 -22.88 -21.30 20.84
CA ALA A 198 -22.72 -22.75 20.98
C ALA A 198 -21.31 -23.25 20.60
N GLY A 199 -20.52 -22.45 19.89
CA GLY A 199 -19.17 -22.80 19.44
C GLY A 199 -19.17 -23.78 18.27
N TYR A 200 -20.05 -23.58 17.29
CA TYR A 200 -20.14 -24.41 16.09
C TYR A 200 -19.89 -23.61 14.82
N VAL A 201 -19.14 -24.21 13.89
CA VAL A 201 -18.95 -23.71 12.52
C VAL A 201 -19.71 -24.62 11.58
N TYR A 202 -20.49 -24.02 10.69
CA TYR A 202 -21.34 -24.68 9.70
C TYR A 202 -20.87 -24.34 8.29
N ILE A 203 -20.90 -25.33 7.40
CA ILE A 203 -20.59 -25.17 5.98
C ILE A 203 -21.65 -25.88 5.12
N GLY A 204 -21.88 -25.36 3.91
CA GLY A 204 -22.80 -25.95 2.92
C GLY A 204 -22.11 -26.83 1.87
N ILE A 205 -20.86 -27.22 2.09
CA ILE A 205 -20.07 -28.08 1.20
C ILE A 205 -19.64 -29.34 1.94
N ASP A 206 -19.73 -30.49 1.26
CA ASP A 206 -19.33 -31.78 1.83
C ASP A 206 -17.82 -31.76 2.14
N PRO A 207 -17.41 -31.86 3.42
CA PRO A 207 -16.00 -31.83 3.80
C PRO A 207 -15.27 -33.14 3.48
N THR A 208 -15.97 -34.18 2.99
CA THR A 208 -15.37 -35.49 2.68
C THR A 208 -14.26 -35.34 1.63
N ASP A 209 -13.06 -35.83 1.94
CA ASP A 209 -11.85 -35.72 1.11
C ASP A 209 -11.41 -34.28 0.77
N ARG A 210 -11.86 -33.29 1.56
CA ARG A 210 -11.51 -31.87 1.44
C ARG A 210 -10.59 -31.43 2.57
N GLN A 211 -9.75 -30.44 2.29
CA GLN A 211 -9.03 -29.73 3.35
C GLN A 211 -9.88 -28.54 3.82
N VAL A 212 -10.46 -28.63 5.01
CA VAL A 212 -11.12 -27.49 5.65
C VAL A 212 -10.21 -26.86 6.70
N GLU A 213 -9.97 -25.57 6.57
CA GLU A 213 -9.17 -24.76 7.49
C GLU A 213 -10.03 -23.67 8.12
N ILE A 214 -9.96 -23.53 9.45
CA ILE A 214 -10.67 -22.49 10.18
C ILE A 214 -9.65 -21.70 10.99
N THR A 215 -9.83 -20.38 11.06
CA THR A 215 -8.98 -19.49 11.88
C THR A 215 -8.88 -20.01 13.30
N ALA A 216 -7.65 -20.03 13.83
CA ALA A 216 -7.33 -20.50 15.17
C ALA A 216 -6.43 -19.55 15.95
N TYR A 217 -5.81 -18.60 15.25
CA TYR A 217 -4.96 -17.58 15.83
C TYR A 217 -5.33 -16.20 15.32
N ASP A 218 -5.38 -15.26 16.26
CA ASP A 218 -5.66 -13.85 16.02
C ASP A 218 -4.52 -13.16 15.25
N ILE A 219 -3.28 -13.50 15.64
CA ILE A 219 -2.06 -12.86 15.17
C ILE A 219 -0.92 -13.85 14.94
N ALA A 220 -0.01 -13.56 14.00
CA ALA A 220 1.20 -14.34 13.80
C ALA A 220 2.30 -13.93 14.79
N LEU A 221 2.79 -12.69 14.64
CA LEU A 221 3.92 -12.14 15.38
C LEU A 221 3.55 -10.79 16.00
N HIS A 222 3.61 -10.74 17.33
CA HIS A 222 3.45 -9.55 18.13
C HIS A 222 4.80 -9.13 18.71
N ARG A 223 5.22 -7.90 18.43
CA ARG A 223 6.42 -7.28 19.01
C ARG A 223 6.07 -6.23 20.08
N PRO A 224 5.88 -6.64 21.35
CA PRO A 224 5.48 -5.71 22.36
C PRO A 224 6.65 -4.90 22.94
N SER A 225 6.34 -3.77 23.57
CA SER A 225 7.33 -2.94 24.29
C SER A 225 7.62 -3.44 25.71
N ARG A 226 6.76 -4.32 26.24
CA ARG A 226 6.91 -4.93 27.57
C ARG A 226 7.90 -6.09 27.59
N ARG A 227 8.25 -6.54 28.80
CA ARG A 227 9.08 -7.74 29.03
C ARG A 227 8.36 -9.00 28.54
N VAL A 228 9.00 -9.79 27.67
CA VAL A 228 8.51 -11.10 27.22
C VAL A 228 9.62 -12.14 27.25
N HIS A 229 9.27 -13.39 27.53
CA HIS A 229 10.23 -14.50 27.66
C HIS A 229 11.44 -14.20 28.58
N GLY A 230 11.20 -13.44 29.66
CA GLY A 230 12.23 -13.05 30.61
C GLY A 230 13.18 -11.94 30.14
N LYS A 231 12.97 -11.35 28.96
CA LYS A 231 13.83 -10.32 28.35
C LYS A 231 13.11 -8.98 28.24
N ASP A 232 13.78 -7.89 28.59
CA ASP A 232 13.26 -6.53 28.38
C ASP A 232 13.33 -6.17 26.88
N SER A 233 12.46 -5.25 26.43
CA SER A 233 12.48 -4.79 25.04
C SER A 233 13.81 -4.10 24.74
N ASP A 234 14.48 -4.53 23.67
CA ASP A 234 15.73 -3.94 23.22
C ASP A 234 15.54 -2.69 22.34
N ARG A 235 14.27 -2.33 22.10
CA ARG A 235 13.82 -1.22 21.23
C ARG A 235 14.29 -1.33 19.78
N ARG A 236 14.67 -2.51 19.31
CA ARG A 236 15.07 -2.77 17.91
C ARG A 236 14.01 -3.59 17.19
N GLY A 237 13.65 -3.16 16.00
CA GLY A 237 12.77 -3.89 15.11
C GLY A 237 13.42 -5.16 14.56
N PRO A 238 12.66 -6.23 14.31
CA PRO A 238 13.18 -7.40 13.65
C PRO A 238 13.42 -7.14 12.15
N THR A 239 14.32 -7.91 11.56
CA THR A 239 14.43 -8.06 10.11
C THR A 239 13.77 -9.38 9.71
N ILE A 240 12.71 -9.33 8.91
CA ILE A 240 11.96 -10.50 8.45
C ILE A 240 12.01 -10.55 6.93
N ARG A 241 12.47 -11.68 6.39
CA ARG A 241 12.66 -11.83 4.94
C ARG A 241 12.00 -13.08 4.40
N GLY A 242 11.36 -13.01 3.23
CA GLY A 242 11.00 -14.22 2.45
C GLY A 242 9.96 -15.15 3.09
N ILE A 243 9.19 -14.68 4.09
CA ILE A 243 8.20 -15.50 4.80
C ILE A 243 6.80 -15.14 4.32
N THR A 244 5.95 -16.16 4.17
CA THR A 244 4.50 -15.97 3.96
C THR A 244 3.76 -16.06 5.29
N PHE A 245 2.97 -15.04 5.60
CA PHE A 245 2.00 -15.02 6.69
C PHE A 245 0.60 -15.04 6.09
N THR A 246 -0.26 -15.98 6.49
CA THR A 246 -1.60 -16.05 5.91
C THR A 246 -2.67 -16.59 6.84
N GLN A 247 -3.92 -16.19 6.60
CA GLN A 247 -5.13 -16.71 7.25
C GLN A 247 -5.19 -16.44 8.77
N TYR A 248 -4.99 -15.18 9.18
CA TYR A 248 -5.10 -14.74 10.59
C TYR A 248 -6.42 -14.01 10.84
N ALA A 249 -7.03 -14.28 12.01
CA ALA A 249 -8.35 -13.72 12.32
C ALA A 249 -8.33 -12.20 12.53
N TYR A 250 -7.18 -11.61 12.86
CA TYR A 250 -7.06 -10.15 12.96
C TYR A 250 -5.96 -9.59 12.07
N ARG A 251 -4.69 -9.88 12.39
CA ARG A 251 -3.53 -9.33 11.67
C ARG A 251 -2.32 -10.23 11.69
N ALA A 252 -1.42 -10.17 10.71
CA ALA A 252 -0.23 -11.00 10.74
C ALA A 252 0.84 -10.46 11.70
N ILE A 253 1.14 -9.16 11.62
CA ILE A 253 2.25 -8.54 12.36
C ILE A 253 1.76 -7.32 13.12
N ASP A 254 2.25 -7.16 14.34
CA ASP A 254 1.99 -5.99 15.16
C ASP A 254 3.25 -5.54 15.89
N ILE A 255 3.65 -4.29 15.66
CA ILE A 255 4.77 -3.63 16.33
C ILE A 255 4.20 -2.54 17.26
N GLU A 256 4.33 -2.76 18.57
CA GLU A 256 3.83 -1.83 19.59
C GLU A 256 4.68 -0.55 19.66
N GLY A 257 4.04 0.52 20.13
CA GLY A 257 4.67 1.75 20.59
C GLY A 257 4.81 1.72 22.10
N ASP A 258 4.71 2.88 22.74
CA ASP A 258 4.62 2.95 24.20
C ASP A 258 3.26 2.44 24.71
N LYS A 259 2.19 2.67 23.94
CA LYS A 259 0.88 2.09 24.18
C LYS A 259 0.85 0.64 23.68
N PRO A 260 0.24 -0.29 24.44
CA PRO A 260 -0.06 -1.62 23.94
C PRO A 260 -0.93 -1.58 22.69
N SER A 261 -0.85 -2.64 21.90
CA SER A 261 -1.60 -2.73 20.66
C SER A 261 -3.10 -2.58 20.83
N THR A 262 -3.69 -1.80 19.93
CA THR A 262 -5.15 -1.60 19.86
C THR A 262 -5.87 -2.90 19.54
N LEU A 263 -6.89 -3.21 20.33
CA LEU A 263 -7.80 -4.33 20.10
C LEU A 263 -8.80 -3.99 18.99
N VAL A 264 -9.39 -5.00 18.34
CA VAL A 264 -10.44 -4.81 17.33
C VAL A 264 -11.64 -3.99 17.86
N SER A 265 -11.90 -4.05 19.17
CA SER A 265 -12.95 -3.29 19.85
C SER A 265 -12.59 -1.85 20.20
N GLU A 266 -11.36 -1.42 19.90
CA GLU A 266 -10.79 -0.13 20.31
C GLU A 266 -10.28 0.70 19.11
N GLU A 267 -10.57 0.28 17.88
CA GLU A 267 -10.17 1.02 16.66
C GLU A 267 -10.99 2.31 16.43
N PRO A 268 -10.47 3.28 15.66
CA PRO A 268 -9.07 3.37 15.23
C PRO A 268 -8.15 3.58 16.43
N THR A 269 -6.89 3.20 16.26
CA THR A 269 -5.87 3.56 17.24
C THR A 269 -5.80 5.09 17.41
N ASP A 270 -5.38 5.56 18.57
CA ASP A 270 -5.17 6.98 18.86
C ASP A 270 -3.70 7.27 19.19
N ASP A 271 -2.78 6.39 18.76
CA ASP A 271 -1.35 6.58 18.97
C ASP A 271 -0.73 7.51 17.93
N PRO A 272 0.09 8.49 18.33
CA PRO A 272 0.30 8.95 19.71
C PRO A 272 -0.94 9.71 20.24
N MET A 273 -1.21 9.59 21.54
CA MET A 273 -2.41 10.17 22.16
C MET A 273 -2.37 11.71 22.14
N GLY A 274 -3.32 12.31 21.42
CA GLY A 274 -3.42 13.76 21.26
C GLY A 274 -2.24 14.38 20.52
N VAL A 275 -2.21 15.71 20.45
CA VAL A 275 -1.08 16.44 19.86
C VAL A 275 0.14 16.24 20.77
N SER A 276 1.22 15.70 20.21
CA SER A 276 2.42 15.34 20.98
C SER A 276 3.72 15.65 20.24
N ASP A 277 4.83 15.69 20.99
CA ASP A 277 6.14 16.04 20.46
C ASP A 277 6.64 14.97 19.45
N PRO A 278 6.98 15.35 18.19
CA PRO A 278 7.53 14.44 17.19
C PRO A 278 8.75 13.65 17.66
N GLY A 279 9.53 14.20 18.60
CA GLY A 279 10.68 13.52 19.20
C GLY A 279 10.32 12.26 20.01
N GLN A 280 9.05 12.06 20.34
CA GLN A 280 8.57 10.93 21.15
C GLN A 280 7.96 9.81 20.31
N HIS A 281 7.66 10.06 19.04
CA HIS A 281 6.96 9.11 18.17
C HIS A 281 7.93 8.07 17.60
N GLY A 282 7.44 6.85 17.40
CA GLY A 282 8.20 5.77 16.81
C GLY A 282 9.51 5.38 17.54
N LYS A 283 9.71 5.80 18.80
CA LYS A 283 10.97 5.54 19.53
C LYS A 283 10.98 4.23 20.32
N ALA A 284 9.82 3.64 20.59
CA ALA A 284 9.72 2.39 21.36
C ALA A 284 10.39 1.22 20.62
N VAL A 285 10.38 1.27 19.29
CA VAL A 285 10.98 0.30 18.37
C VAL A 285 11.51 1.04 17.16
N VAL A 286 12.75 0.78 16.73
CA VAL A 286 13.29 1.40 15.51
C VAL A 286 13.87 0.35 14.56
N GLY A 287 13.77 0.61 13.26
CA GLY A 287 14.47 -0.15 12.22
C GLY A 287 13.85 -1.50 11.87
N THR A 288 12.55 -1.70 12.10
CA THR A 288 11.85 -2.91 11.61
C THR A 288 11.99 -3.00 10.09
N THR A 289 12.34 -4.17 9.57
CA THR A 289 12.48 -4.40 8.12
C THR A 289 11.70 -5.62 7.70
N LEU A 290 10.78 -5.46 6.73
CA LEU A 290 10.10 -6.53 6.02
C LEU A 290 10.56 -6.52 4.57
N GLU A 291 11.09 -7.64 4.09
CA GLU A 291 11.66 -7.76 2.76
C GLU A 291 11.19 -9.05 2.07
N HIS A 292 10.65 -8.98 0.86
CA HIS A 292 10.18 -10.19 0.16
C HIS A 292 9.13 -10.99 0.95
N VAL A 293 8.36 -10.34 1.83
CA VAL A 293 7.33 -11.02 2.62
C VAL A 293 6.03 -11.09 1.85
N THR A 294 5.24 -12.12 2.11
CA THR A 294 3.83 -12.14 1.69
C THR A 294 2.96 -12.09 2.94
N ILE A 295 2.01 -11.18 3.00
CA ILE A 295 0.95 -11.17 4.01
C ILE A 295 -0.39 -11.21 3.29
N SER A 296 -1.17 -12.27 3.52
CA SER A 296 -2.47 -12.43 2.88
C SER A 296 -3.56 -12.96 3.80
N TYR A 297 -4.83 -12.78 3.45
CA TYR A 297 -5.97 -13.32 4.21
C TYR A 297 -5.86 -12.97 5.70
N CYS A 298 -5.77 -11.68 6.02
CA CYS A 298 -5.97 -11.20 7.39
C CYS A 298 -7.37 -10.60 7.43
N SER A 299 -8.24 -11.11 8.30
CA SER A 299 -9.66 -10.72 8.29
C SER A 299 -9.86 -9.22 8.54
N ARG A 300 -8.91 -8.54 9.21
CA ARG A 300 -8.87 -7.09 9.28
C ARG A 300 -7.67 -6.51 8.53
N VAL A 301 -6.51 -6.47 9.14
CA VAL A 301 -5.37 -5.66 8.70
C VAL A 301 -4.14 -6.52 8.51
N ALA A 302 -3.32 -6.28 7.49
CA ALA A 302 -2.12 -7.11 7.31
C ALA A 302 -1.14 -6.93 8.49
N GLY A 303 -0.95 -5.68 8.92
CA GLY A 303 -0.24 -5.41 10.15
C GLY A 303 -0.28 -3.96 10.62
N TYR A 304 -0.03 -3.80 11.92
CA TYR A 304 0.16 -2.51 12.59
C TYR A 304 1.64 -2.27 12.79
N PHE A 305 2.12 -1.13 12.30
CA PHE A 305 3.53 -0.81 12.27
C PHE A 305 3.79 0.54 12.91
N ARG A 306 4.28 0.51 14.15
CA ARG A 306 4.92 1.64 14.80
C ARG A 306 6.43 1.48 14.73
N GLY A 307 7.14 2.59 14.69
CA GLY A 307 8.59 2.63 14.83
C GLY A 307 9.30 3.34 13.70
N ASP A 308 10.29 4.15 14.07
CA ASP A 308 11.06 4.94 13.11
C ASP A 308 11.97 4.06 12.24
N GLY A 309 12.18 4.49 11.00
CA GLY A 309 13.04 3.77 10.07
C GLY A 309 12.46 2.42 9.62
N LEU A 310 11.14 2.22 9.76
CA LEU A 310 10.46 1.06 9.20
C LEU A 310 10.72 0.98 7.70
N THR A 311 11.11 -0.19 7.23
CA THR A 311 11.17 -0.47 5.79
C THR A 311 10.30 -1.68 5.45
N ILE A 312 9.38 -1.51 4.50
CA ILE A 312 8.66 -2.62 3.87
C ILE A 312 8.95 -2.54 2.38
N ARG A 313 9.70 -3.52 1.86
CA ARG A 313 10.11 -3.51 0.46
C ARG A 313 9.91 -4.84 -0.23
N HIS A 314 9.69 -4.79 -1.55
CA HIS A 314 9.54 -5.97 -2.38
C HIS A 314 8.56 -6.99 -1.77
N SER A 315 7.48 -6.55 -1.16
CA SER A 315 6.55 -7.43 -0.44
C SER A 315 5.17 -7.45 -1.10
N LEU A 316 4.41 -8.52 -0.86
CA LEU A 316 3.03 -8.66 -1.31
C LEU A 316 2.12 -8.56 -0.10
N ILE A 317 1.23 -7.58 -0.12
CA ILE A 317 0.15 -7.44 0.86
C ILE A 317 -1.16 -7.60 0.12
N SER A 318 -1.96 -8.62 0.43
CA SER A 318 -3.23 -8.82 -0.27
C SER A 318 -4.33 -9.45 0.56
N ASP A 319 -5.57 -9.41 0.06
CA ASP A 319 -6.70 -10.14 0.62
C ASP A 319 -6.93 -9.81 2.10
N THR A 320 -7.14 -8.53 2.40
CA THR A 320 -7.34 -8.01 3.76
C THR A 320 -8.75 -7.41 3.89
N GLY A 321 -9.38 -7.53 5.05
CA GLY A 321 -10.76 -7.05 5.23
C GLY A 321 -10.90 -5.55 5.52
N THR A 322 -9.82 -4.86 5.93
CA THR A 322 -9.84 -3.43 6.32
C THR A 322 -8.62 -2.68 5.77
N GLU A 323 -7.48 -2.57 6.44
CA GLU A 323 -6.25 -1.97 5.86
C GLU A 323 -5.25 -3.03 5.36
N GLY A 324 -4.44 -2.68 4.36
CA GLY A 324 -3.26 -3.48 4.04
C GLY A 324 -2.15 -3.20 5.06
N ILE A 325 -1.45 -2.09 4.88
CA ILE A 325 -0.38 -1.64 5.77
C ILE A 325 -0.90 -0.47 6.61
N TYR A 326 -0.81 -0.55 7.94
CA TYR A 326 -1.18 0.55 8.84
C TYR A 326 0.06 1.06 9.58
N VAL A 327 0.62 2.18 9.12
CA VAL A 327 1.74 2.90 9.76
C VAL A 327 1.18 3.89 10.76
N ILE A 328 1.69 3.89 12.00
CA ILE A 328 1.10 4.66 13.11
C ILE A 328 2.21 5.44 13.82
N GLY A 329 2.06 6.76 13.96
CA GLY A 329 2.93 7.58 14.80
C GLY A 329 4.43 7.35 14.57
N SER A 330 4.89 7.36 13.32
CA SER A 330 6.23 6.90 12.93
C SER A 330 6.94 7.90 12.01
N SER A 331 8.28 7.90 12.07
CA SER A 331 9.12 8.73 11.21
C SER A 331 10.00 7.92 10.26
N ASP A 332 10.38 8.54 9.14
CA ASP A 332 11.42 8.03 8.23
C ASP A 332 11.12 6.63 7.70
N VAL A 333 9.84 6.36 7.43
CA VAL A 333 9.35 5.08 6.92
C VAL A 333 9.54 5.00 5.40
N LEU A 334 9.95 3.83 4.90
CA LEU A 334 10.06 3.53 3.47
C LEU A 334 9.18 2.35 3.07
N LEU A 335 8.19 2.60 2.21
CA LEU A 335 7.40 1.59 1.52
C LEU A 335 7.81 1.58 0.04
N GLU A 336 8.51 0.53 -0.40
CA GLU A 336 9.13 0.50 -1.72
C GLU A 336 8.91 -0.80 -2.51
N ARG A 337 8.51 -0.69 -3.78
CA ARG A 337 8.40 -1.86 -4.69
C ARG A 337 7.50 -2.98 -4.20
N ASN A 338 6.50 -2.64 -3.42
CA ASN A 338 5.50 -3.59 -2.97
C ASN A 338 4.39 -3.78 -4.00
N ILE A 339 3.72 -4.91 -3.94
CA ILE A 339 2.39 -5.11 -4.53
C ILE A 339 1.38 -5.07 -3.39
N ILE A 340 0.39 -4.18 -3.50
CA ILE A 340 -0.68 -4.09 -2.50
C ILE A 340 -2.02 -4.16 -3.24
N ARG A 341 -2.82 -5.19 -2.96
CA ARG A 341 -4.03 -5.48 -3.75
C ARG A 341 -5.14 -6.18 -2.99
N ARG A 342 -6.40 -6.01 -3.43
CA ARG A 342 -7.59 -6.67 -2.85
C ARG A 342 -7.73 -6.44 -1.36
N ASN A 343 -7.85 -5.17 -1.02
CA ASN A 343 -8.20 -4.73 0.32
C ASN A 343 -9.72 -4.51 0.43
N ASN A 344 -10.26 -4.60 1.65
CA ASN A 344 -11.70 -4.64 1.94
C ASN A 344 -12.46 -5.81 1.28
N ILE A 345 -11.92 -7.03 1.37
CA ILE A 345 -12.54 -8.22 0.75
C ILE A 345 -13.95 -8.55 1.27
N GLU A 346 -14.30 -8.07 2.47
CA GLU A 346 -15.64 -8.22 3.08
C GLU A 346 -16.64 -7.14 2.63
N ARG A 347 -16.18 -6.13 1.89
CA ARG A 347 -16.96 -4.99 1.39
C ARG A 347 -17.68 -4.26 2.52
N LEU A 348 -16.95 -3.98 3.59
CA LEU A 348 -17.45 -3.20 4.72
C LEU A 348 -17.67 -1.75 4.27
N THR A 349 -18.91 -1.27 4.40
CA THR A 349 -19.24 0.12 4.10
C THR A 349 -19.25 0.95 5.39
N GLY A 350 -18.78 2.19 5.29
CA GLY A 350 -18.58 3.08 6.44
C GLY A 350 -17.35 2.78 7.31
N TYR A 351 -16.47 1.84 6.92
CA TYR A 351 -15.20 1.52 7.62
C TYR A 351 -13.99 2.33 7.13
N TYR A 352 -14.10 3.02 5.99
CA TYR A 352 -13.03 3.83 5.39
C TYR A 352 -11.66 3.12 5.24
N PRO A 353 -11.62 1.94 4.58
CA PRO A 353 -10.41 1.14 4.40
C PRO A 353 -9.42 1.79 3.42
N ALA A 354 -8.15 1.37 3.51
CA ALA A 354 -7.10 1.77 2.57
C ALA A 354 -6.06 0.66 2.36
N ALA A 355 -5.52 0.55 1.14
CA ALA A 355 -4.38 -0.30 0.82
C ALA A 355 -3.18 0.00 1.75
N VAL A 356 -2.93 1.28 1.99
CA VAL A 356 -2.00 1.76 3.02
C VAL A 356 -2.63 2.91 3.77
N LYS A 357 -2.63 2.84 5.10
CA LYS A 357 -3.01 3.95 5.98
C LYS A 357 -1.80 4.40 6.79
N ILE A 358 -1.38 5.64 6.57
CA ILE A 358 -0.28 6.29 7.30
C ILE A 358 -0.94 7.29 8.23
N PHE A 359 -0.89 6.99 9.50
CA PHE A 359 -1.87 7.51 10.43
C PHE A 359 -1.23 8.20 11.61
N ASN A 360 -1.97 9.23 12.04
CA ASN A 360 -1.81 10.06 13.22
C ASN A 360 -0.38 10.45 13.48
N GLN A 361 -0.03 11.64 13.01
CA GLN A 361 1.24 12.27 13.38
C GLN A 361 2.39 11.35 12.95
N SER A 362 2.50 11.06 11.65
CA SER A 362 3.68 10.43 11.06
C SER A 362 4.47 11.43 10.23
N TRP A 363 5.80 11.33 10.25
CA TRP A 363 6.72 12.28 9.60
C TRP A 363 7.57 11.61 8.53
N ARG A 364 7.74 12.28 7.38
CA ARG A 364 8.70 11.85 6.35
C ARG A 364 8.49 10.40 5.90
N VAL A 365 7.23 9.97 5.81
CA VAL A 365 6.87 8.65 5.30
C VAL A 365 6.91 8.68 3.78
N THR A 366 7.77 7.83 3.21
CA THR A 366 8.02 7.71 1.78
C THR A 366 7.37 6.45 1.22
N VAL A 367 6.48 6.64 0.25
CA VAL A 367 5.87 5.58 -0.57
C VAL A 367 6.38 5.74 -1.99
N ARG A 368 7.30 4.86 -2.39
CA ARG A 368 8.05 4.98 -3.64
C ARG A 368 7.93 3.73 -4.51
N ASP A 369 7.61 3.93 -5.78
CA ASP A 369 7.72 2.88 -6.81
C ASP A 369 6.98 1.59 -6.42
N ASN A 370 5.74 1.69 -5.95
CA ASN A 370 4.87 0.57 -5.62
C ASN A 370 3.79 0.33 -6.70
N LEU A 371 3.24 -0.89 -6.72
CA LEU A 371 2.08 -1.27 -7.50
C LEU A 371 0.85 -1.43 -6.60
N ILE A 372 -0.12 -0.52 -6.72
CA ILE A 372 -1.32 -0.46 -5.88
C ILE A 372 -2.54 -0.66 -6.79
N ILE A 373 -3.16 -1.85 -6.74
CA ILE A 373 -4.17 -2.27 -7.73
C ILE A 373 -5.30 -3.06 -7.08
N GLU A 374 -6.44 -3.18 -7.75
CA GLU A 374 -7.56 -4.04 -7.32
C GLU A 374 -8.17 -3.59 -5.97
N HIS A 375 -8.52 -2.30 -5.84
CA HIS A 375 -9.12 -1.71 -4.63
C HIS A 375 -10.52 -1.09 -4.89
N PRO A 376 -11.47 -1.81 -5.51
CA PRO A 376 -12.76 -1.23 -5.91
C PRO A 376 -13.59 -0.70 -4.74
N ASP A 377 -13.41 -1.27 -3.55
CA ASP A 377 -14.14 -0.93 -2.33
C ASP A 377 -13.23 -0.29 -1.27
N SER A 378 -12.09 0.27 -1.68
CA SER A 378 -11.08 0.83 -0.77
C SER A 378 -10.30 2.00 -1.37
N ASN A 379 -9.65 2.78 -0.51
CA ASN A 379 -8.68 3.78 -0.93
C ASN A 379 -7.34 3.11 -1.26
N GLY A 380 -6.51 3.80 -2.04
CA GLY A 380 -5.12 3.44 -2.27
C GLY A 380 -4.26 3.78 -1.05
N VAL A 381 -3.47 4.84 -1.14
CA VAL A 381 -2.59 5.28 -0.05
C VAL A 381 -3.16 6.52 0.62
N TRP A 382 -3.47 6.40 1.91
CA TRP A 382 -4.07 7.46 2.70
C TRP A 382 -3.17 7.90 3.84
N TYR A 383 -2.72 9.15 3.78
CA TYR A 383 -2.09 9.86 4.88
C TYR A 383 -3.19 10.50 5.72
N ASP A 384 -3.60 9.81 6.78
CA ASP A 384 -4.76 10.12 7.60
C ASP A 384 -4.39 10.69 8.97
N VAL A 385 -4.61 12.01 9.02
CA VAL A 385 -4.43 13.04 10.04
C VAL A 385 -3.04 13.26 10.63
N GLY A 386 -2.67 14.53 10.70
CA GLY A 386 -1.47 15.03 11.35
C GLY A 386 -0.16 14.64 10.68
N ASN A 387 -0.20 14.08 9.47
CA ASN A 387 1.01 13.67 8.79
C ASN A 387 1.80 14.89 8.30
N VAL A 388 3.12 14.79 8.31
CA VAL A 388 4.00 15.91 7.94
C VAL A 388 5.09 15.46 6.99
N ASP A 389 5.26 16.25 5.92
CA ASP A 389 6.29 16.07 4.89
C ASP A 389 6.28 14.66 4.26
N GLY A 390 5.09 14.19 3.86
CA GLY A 390 4.93 12.90 3.17
C GLY A 390 5.52 12.90 1.75
N VAL A 391 5.97 11.75 1.27
CA VAL A 391 6.51 11.58 -0.09
C VAL A 391 5.80 10.43 -0.79
N PHE A 392 5.16 10.70 -1.93
CA PHE A 392 4.45 9.73 -2.75
C PHE A 392 4.95 9.80 -4.20
N VAL A 393 5.89 8.95 -4.58
CA VAL A 393 6.60 9.11 -5.86
C VAL A 393 6.71 7.83 -6.68
N ASN A 394 6.59 7.98 -8.00
CA ASN A 394 6.84 6.93 -8.97
C ASN A 394 5.95 5.69 -8.82
N ASN A 395 4.79 5.80 -8.17
CA ASN A 395 3.86 4.69 -7.95
C ASN A 395 2.91 4.51 -9.14
N TYR A 396 2.48 3.28 -9.37
CA TYR A 396 1.37 2.95 -10.26
C TYR A 396 0.14 2.60 -9.41
N VAL A 397 -0.96 3.33 -9.61
CA VAL A 397 -2.21 3.19 -8.83
C VAL A 397 -3.41 3.01 -9.75
N GLU A 398 -4.12 1.89 -9.63
CA GLU A 398 -5.25 1.56 -10.51
C GLU A 398 -6.47 1.02 -9.76
N GLY A 399 -7.65 1.57 -10.09
CA GLY A 399 -8.93 1.04 -9.65
C GLY A 399 -9.20 1.19 -8.15
N ALA A 400 -8.80 2.30 -7.53
CA ALA A 400 -9.13 2.67 -6.15
C ALA A 400 -10.20 3.77 -6.10
N GLN A 401 -10.87 3.91 -4.95
CA GLN A 401 -11.77 5.06 -4.70
C GLN A 401 -10.99 6.36 -4.71
N ILE A 402 -9.92 6.43 -3.91
CA ILE A 402 -8.97 7.54 -3.93
C ILE A 402 -7.57 6.95 -4.03
N GLY A 403 -6.84 7.20 -5.12
CA GLY A 403 -5.52 6.63 -5.35
C GLY A 403 -4.48 7.11 -4.33
N PHE A 404 -4.36 8.42 -4.17
CA PHE A 404 -3.56 9.06 -3.11
C PHE A 404 -4.43 10.07 -2.36
N PHE A 405 -4.64 9.81 -1.07
CA PHE A 405 -5.48 10.61 -0.19
C PHE A 405 -4.63 11.27 0.90
N PHE A 406 -4.59 12.60 0.92
CA PHE A 406 -3.88 13.37 1.94
C PHE A 406 -4.90 14.20 2.73
N GLU A 407 -5.18 13.78 3.96
CA GLU A 407 -6.23 14.37 4.78
C GLU A 407 -5.66 14.97 6.07
N ILE A 408 -6.09 16.20 6.40
CA ILE A 408 -5.80 16.89 7.68
C ILE A 408 -4.30 16.82 7.99
N SER A 409 -3.47 17.12 7.00
CA SER A 409 -2.03 16.89 7.07
C SER A 409 -1.26 18.08 6.47
N LYS A 410 0.05 18.16 6.77
CA LYS A 410 0.89 19.34 6.50
C LYS A 410 2.09 18.99 5.63
N GLY A 411 2.03 19.34 4.35
CA GLY A 411 3.13 19.12 3.41
C GLY A 411 3.21 17.69 2.91
N ALA A 412 3.13 17.54 1.59
CA ALA A 412 3.42 16.30 0.89
C ALA A 412 3.97 16.59 -0.50
N ILE A 413 4.80 15.70 -1.04
CA ILE A 413 5.22 15.73 -2.44
C ILE A 413 4.69 14.50 -3.15
N ALA A 414 3.85 14.71 -4.17
CA ALA A 414 3.36 13.67 -5.07
C ALA A 414 3.91 13.88 -6.48
N ALA A 415 4.86 13.05 -6.91
CA ALA A 415 5.52 13.25 -8.21
C ALA A 415 5.84 11.96 -8.99
N GLY A 416 5.72 12.02 -10.31
CA GLY A 416 6.09 10.90 -11.19
C GLY A 416 5.15 9.70 -11.12
N ASN A 417 3.95 9.83 -10.54
CA ASN A 417 3.01 8.73 -10.38
C ASN A 417 2.10 8.56 -11.60
N VAL A 418 1.59 7.35 -11.80
CA VAL A 418 0.57 7.01 -12.79
C VAL A 418 -0.70 6.58 -12.06
N PHE A 419 -1.81 7.26 -12.33
CA PHE A 419 -3.14 6.97 -11.79
C PHE A 419 -4.09 6.57 -12.91
N VAL A 420 -4.75 5.41 -12.77
CA VAL A 420 -5.56 4.80 -13.83
C VAL A 420 -6.90 4.35 -13.28
N ASN A 421 -8.00 4.87 -13.85
CA ASN A 421 -9.37 4.46 -13.52
C ASN A 421 -9.67 4.46 -12.01
N ASN A 422 -9.17 5.46 -11.28
CA ASN A 422 -9.56 5.68 -9.88
C ASN A 422 -10.75 6.63 -9.86
N ASP A 423 -11.70 6.48 -8.92
CA ASP A 423 -12.81 7.44 -8.80
C ASP A 423 -12.24 8.85 -8.58
N GLN A 424 -11.14 8.93 -7.82
CA GLN A 424 -10.25 10.08 -7.71
C GLN A 424 -8.79 9.59 -7.76
N GLY A 425 -7.96 10.16 -8.63
CA GLY A 425 -6.53 9.88 -8.65
C GLY A 425 -5.85 10.42 -7.40
N ILE A 426 -6.09 11.70 -7.11
CA ILE A 426 -5.60 12.39 -5.90
C ILE A 426 -6.75 13.12 -5.24
N ARG A 427 -6.82 13.04 -3.90
CA ARG A 427 -7.59 13.97 -3.08
C ARG A 427 -6.72 14.59 -1.99
N ILE A 428 -6.70 15.91 -1.92
CA ILE A 428 -6.07 16.69 -0.86
C ILE A 428 -7.19 17.37 -0.07
N LEU A 429 -7.54 16.80 1.09
CA LEU A 429 -8.67 17.26 1.89
C LEU A 429 -8.17 17.94 3.16
N ASN A 430 -8.64 19.17 3.42
CA ASN A 430 -8.39 19.91 4.66
C ASN A 430 -6.91 19.94 5.08
N SER A 431 -6.03 20.05 4.10
CA SER A 431 -4.57 19.96 4.28
C SER A 431 -3.89 21.23 3.79
N GLU A 432 -2.60 21.37 4.04
CA GLU A 432 -1.79 22.48 3.54
C GLU A 432 -0.54 21.98 2.79
N ARG A 433 0.02 22.83 1.93
CA ARG A 433 1.34 22.64 1.30
C ARG A 433 1.56 21.32 0.54
N ALA A 434 0.51 20.68 0.04
CA ALA A 434 0.66 19.58 -0.91
C ALA A 434 1.27 20.07 -2.24
N ARG A 435 2.30 19.37 -2.73
CA ARG A 435 3.04 19.70 -3.96
C ARG A 435 2.92 18.54 -4.95
N VAL A 436 2.24 18.77 -6.06
CA VAL A 436 1.87 17.73 -7.03
C VAL A 436 2.49 18.04 -8.39
N TYR A 437 3.48 17.23 -8.80
CA TYR A 437 4.34 17.50 -9.95
C TYR A 437 4.39 16.33 -10.93
N HIS A 438 4.21 16.58 -12.23
CA HIS A 438 4.57 15.59 -13.25
C HIS A 438 3.98 14.19 -13.01
N ASN A 439 2.68 14.13 -12.70
CA ASN A 439 1.93 12.87 -12.62
C ASN A 439 1.08 12.67 -13.89
N SER A 440 0.85 11.42 -14.26
CA SER A 440 -0.05 11.04 -15.36
C SER A 440 -1.35 10.48 -14.79
N PHE A 441 -2.47 11.01 -15.25
CA PHE A 441 -3.81 10.59 -14.84
C PHE A 441 -4.59 10.13 -16.07
N TYR A 442 -5.14 8.92 -16.01
CA TYR A 442 -6.08 8.39 -16.99
C TYR A 442 -7.38 8.05 -16.27
N ASN A 443 -8.48 8.70 -16.64
CA ASN A 443 -9.80 8.55 -16.01
C ASN A 443 -9.74 8.65 -14.48
N SER A 444 -8.91 9.57 -13.97
CA SER A 444 -8.62 9.71 -12.53
C SER A 444 -8.56 11.20 -12.18
N PRO A 445 -9.70 11.83 -11.82
CA PRO A 445 -9.76 13.24 -11.44
C PRO A 445 -8.85 13.59 -10.27
N VAL A 446 -8.45 14.86 -10.18
CA VAL A 446 -7.70 15.41 -9.05
C VAL A 446 -8.59 16.39 -8.29
N MET A 447 -8.65 16.25 -6.96
CA MET A 447 -9.43 17.11 -6.10
C MET A 447 -8.56 17.72 -4.99
N PHE A 448 -8.62 19.04 -4.88
CA PHE A 448 -8.18 19.79 -3.70
C PHE A 448 -9.44 20.37 -3.06
N ASP A 449 -9.72 20.01 -1.81
CA ASP A 449 -10.92 20.48 -1.14
C ASP A 449 -10.71 20.85 0.32
N ARG A 450 -11.49 21.83 0.76
CA ARG A 450 -11.51 22.28 2.15
C ARG A 450 -12.93 22.59 2.61
N ASN A 451 -13.20 22.32 3.87
CA ASN A 451 -14.50 22.59 4.49
C ASN A 451 -14.33 23.17 5.91
N GLU A 452 -15.44 23.33 6.63
CA GLU A 452 -15.48 23.92 7.97
C GLU A 452 -15.00 22.99 9.08
N ARG A 453 -14.72 21.70 8.78
CA ARG A 453 -14.32 20.70 9.78
C ARG A 453 -13.14 21.23 10.58
N SER A 454 -13.27 21.30 11.90
CA SER A 454 -12.28 21.90 12.79
C SER A 454 -12.16 21.10 14.08
N ALA A 455 -11.20 21.47 14.94
CA ALA A 455 -11.02 20.84 16.26
C ALA A 455 -12.25 20.93 17.18
N GLN A 456 -13.21 21.80 16.85
CA GLN A 456 -14.41 22.04 17.65
C GLN A 456 -15.59 21.22 17.10
N GLY A 457 -16.13 20.32 17.93
CA GLY A 457 -17.36 19.60 17.60
C GLY A 457 -17.22 18.54 16.49
N ASP A 458 -16.01 18.08 16.19
CA ASP A 458 -15.78 17.05 15.18
C ASP A 458 -16.37 15.70 15.61
N HIS A 459 -16.95 14.99 14.65
CA HIS A 459 -17.50 13.66 14.89
C HIS A 459 -16.44 12.64 15.33
N PHE A 460 -15.23 12.76 14.78
CA PHE A 460 -14.07 11.93 15.14
C PHE A 460 -13.22 12.59 16.24
N GLY A 461 -13.74 13.62 16.92
CA GLY A 461 -13.13 14.22 18.10
C GLY A 461 -11.87 15.02 17.81
N TRP A 462 -10.70 14.51 18.22
CA TRP A 462 -9.45 15.25 18.18
C TRP A 462 -8.78 15.28 16.80
N HIS A 463 -9.26 14.52 15.82
CA HIS A 463 -8.61 14.33 14.52
C HIS A 463 -8.17 15.66 13.85
N PRO A 464 -9.01 16.71 13.76
CA PRO A 464 -8.60 17.96 13.14
C PRO A 464 -7.51 18.73 13.89
N GLN A 465 -7.25 18.43 15.17
CA GLN A 465 -6.26 19.14 16.00
C GLN A 465 -4.81 18.86 15.59
N THR A 466 -4.55 17.78 14.86
CA THR A 466 -3.20 17.40 14.44
C THR A 466 -2.83 17.99 13.07
N GLY A 467 -3.82 18.44 12.30
CA GLY A 467 -3.67 19.05 10.99
C GLY A 467 -3.63 20.58 11.00
N PRO A 468 -3.77 21.22 9.83
CA PRO A 468 -3.93 22.66 9.72
C PRO A 468 -5.35 23.11 10.12
N ASP A 469 -5.43 24.25 10.79
CA ASP A 469 -6.70 24.91 11.08
C ASP A 469 -7.40 25.38 9.79
N VAL A 470 -8.67 25.77 9.89
CA VAL A 470 -9.54 26.06 8.74
C VAL A 470 -8.94 27.14 7.82
N ASP A 471 -8.29 28.16 8.38
CA ASP A 471 -7.65 29.28 7.67
C ASP A 471 -6.21 29.01 7.20
N GLU A 472 -5.64 27.86 7.57
CA GLU A 472 -4.27 27.45 7.21
C GLU A 472 -4.21 26.54 5.96
N ARG A 473 -5.38 26.08 5.46
CA ARG A 473 -5.51 25.10 4.35
C ARG A 473 -5.23 25.71 2.97
N GLU A 474 -3.98 26.10 2.78
CA GLU A 474 -3.47 26.80 1.61
C GLU A 474 -2.07 26.30 1.20
N GLY A 475 -1.49 26.93 0.18
CA GLY A 475 -0.11 26.68 -0.23
C GLY A 475 0.07 25.52 -1.21
N HIS A 476 -0.99 25.01 -1.82
CA HIS A 476 -0.92 23.86 -2.72
C HIS A 476 -0.24 24.19 -4.06
N VAL A 477 0.49 23.24 -4.62
CA VAL A 477 1.09 23.35 -5.96
C VAL A 477 0.64 22.20 -6.84
N PHE A 478 0.22 22.52 -8.07
CA PHE A 478 -0.19 21.54 -9.08
C PHE A 478 0.42 21.92 -10.44
N VAL A 479 1.58 21.34 -10.77
CA VAL A 479 2.39 21.78 -11.92
C VAL A 479 2.84 20.63 -12.81
N GLY A 480 2.72 20.82 -14.13
CA GLY A 480 3.28 19.90 -15.12
C GLY A 480 2.62 18.52 -15.11
N ASN A 481 1.36 18.39 -14.70
CA ASN A 481 0.65 17.12 -14.72
C ASN A 481 -0.03 16.87 -16.07
N LEU A 482 -0.24 15.60 -16.44
CA LEU A 482 -0.97 15.17 -17.62
C LEU A 482 -2.28 14.50 -17.19
N LEU A 483 -3.42 15.14 -17.46
CA LEU A 483 -4.75 14.68 -17.12
C LEU A 483 -5.50 14.26 -18.37
N VAL A 484 -5.91 13.00 -18.44
CA VAL A 484 -6.53 12.41 -19.63
C VAL A 484 -7.87 11.77 -19.27
N GLY A 485 -8.95 12.28 -19.85
CA GLY A 485 -10.25 11.61 -19.92
C GLY A 485 -10.33 10.78 -21.20
N GLY A 486 -10.28 9.46 -21.05
CA GLY A 486 -10.42 8.51 -22.15
C GLY A 486 -11.85 8.42 -22.71
N PRO A 487 -12.07 7.57 -23.73
CA PRO A 487 -13.40 7.36 -24.29
C PRO A 487 -14.44 7.01 -23.22
N GLY A 488 -15.56 7.72 -23.21
CA GLY A 488 -16.66 7.50 -22.25
C GLY A 488 -16.46 8.12 -20.86
N PHE A 489 -15.31 8.74 -20.59
CA PHE A 489 -15.09 9.45 -19.33
C PHE A 489 -15.76 10.82 -19.35
N ASP A 490 -16.77 11.01 -18.49
CA ASP A 490 -17.57 12.24 -18.41
C ASP A 490 -17.58 12.80 -16.99
N ALA A 491 -16.44 13.39 -16.59
CA ALA A 491 -16.29 14.13 -15.34
C ALA A 491 -15.26 15.27 -15.51
N PRO A 492 -15.25 16.27 -14.61
CA PRO A 492 -14.19 17.26 -14.58
C PRO A 492 -12.87 16.63 -14.16
N LEU A 493 -11.77 17.10 -14.75
CA LEU A 493 -10.44 16.51 -14.54
C LEU A 493 -9.73 17.09 -13.31
N LEU A 494 -10.06 18.33 -12.92
CA LEU A 494 -9.43 19.04 -11.81
C LEU A 494 -10.49 19.81 -11.00
N HIS A 495 -10.39 19.72 -9.68
CA HIS A 495 -11.28 20.42 -8.74
C HIS A 495 -10.44 21.15 -7.70
N PHE A 496 -10.78 22.42 -7.48
CA PHE A 496 -10.34 23.22 -6.34
C PHE A 496 -11.58 23.78 -5.68
N ASP A 497 -12.08 23.09 -4.66
CA ASP A 497 -13.44 23.25 -4.16
C ASP A 497 -13.47 23.64 -2.69
N GLN A 498 -14.45 24.45 -2.30
CA GLN A 498 -14.68 24.76 -0.90
C GLN A 498 -16.16 24.66 -0.58
N SER A 499 -16.51 24.20 0.62
CA SER A 499 -17.91 24.12 1.03
C SER A 499 -18.56 25.51 1.13
N ASP A 500 -19.86 25.59 0.88
CA ASP A 500 -20.63 26.83 1.00
C ASP A 500 -20.50 27.47 2.40
N SER A 501 -20.33 26.65 3.44
CA SER A 501 -20.16 27.06 4.84
C SER A 501 -18.92 27.92 5.08
N VAL A 502 -17.89 27.83 4.23
CA VAL A 502 -16.65 28.62 4.33
C VAL A 502 -16.56 29.72 3.28
N CYS A 503 -17.57 29.89 2.41
CA CYS A 503 -17.65 30.99 1.47
C CYS A 503 -17.71 32.34 2.20
N GLY A 504 -16.92 33.31 1.73
CA GLY A 504 -16.76 34.62 2.37
C GLY A 504 -15.84 34.62 3.60
N LEU A 505 -15.63 33.47 4.25
CA LEU A 505 -14.65 33.30 5.32
C LEU A 505 -13.26 33.05 4.74
N LEU A 506 -13.16 32.06 3.84
CA LEU A 506 -11.93 31.72 3.13
C LEU A 506 -11.94 32.36 1.75
N THR A 507 -11.28 33.51 1.64
CA THR A 507 -11.29 34.35 0.42
C THR A 507 -10.01 34.26 -0.40
N ARG A 508 -8.96 33.67 0.16
CA ARG A 508 -7.71 33.41 -0.57
C ARG A 508 -7.75 32.06 -1.28
N PRO A 509 -7.15 31.94 -2.48
CA PRO A 509 -6.94 30.65 -3.12
C PRO A 509 -6.18 29.68 -2.21
N MET A 510 -6.62 28.42 -2.16
CA MET A 510 -5.85 27.37 -1.49
C MET A 510 -4.60 26.97 -2.28
N ALA A 511 -4.55 27.30 -3.57
CA ALA A 511 -3.39 27.10 -4.42
C ALA A 511 -2.39 28.25 -4.31
N ALA A 512 -1.12 27.91 -4.11
CA ALA A 512 0.02 28.80 -4.34
C ALA A 512 0.43 28.83 -5.82
N GLN A 513 0.31 27.71 -6.53
CA GLN A 513 0.64 27.65 -7.96
C GLN A 513 -0.13 26.53 -8.65
N VAL A 514 -0.77 26.84 -9.77
CA VAL A 514 -1.31 25.86 -10.71
C VAL A 514 -0.86 26.29 -12.09
N ASP A 515 0.02 25.52 -12.74
CA ASP A 515 0.55 25.92 -14.04
C ASP A 515 1.10 24.77 -14.90
N GLY A 516 1.04 24.96 -16.21
CA GLY A 516 1.71 24.09 -17.18
C GLY A 516 1.18 22.67 -17.23
N ASN A 517 -0.05 22.43 -16.76
CA ASN A 517 -0.71 21.13 -16.84
C ASN A 517 -1.30 20.92 -18.25
N VAL A 518 -1.50 19.66 -18.61
CA VAL A 518 -2.06 19.26 -19.91
C VAL A 518 -3.34 18.49 -19.65
N TYR A 519 -4.42 18.94 -20.28
CA TYR A 519 -5.74 18.33 -20.20
C TYR A 519 -6.08 17.77 -21.57
N VAL A 520 -6.37 16.48 -21.66
CA VAL A 520 -6.83 15.82 -22.88
C VAL A 520 -8.16 15.15 -22.60
N ARG A 521 -9.20 15.48 -23.37
CA ARG A 521 -10.52 14.88 -23.20
C ARG A 521 -11.26 14.91 -24.53
N GLY A 522 -12.06 13.88 -24.79
CA GLY A 522 -13.05 13.92 -25.87
C GLY A 522 -14.23 14.84 -25.53
N ALA A 523 -15.26 14.80 -26.38
CA ALA A 523 -16.52 15.48 -26.15
C ALA A 523 -17.12 15.08 -24.79
N SER A 524 -17.50 16.09 -24.01
CA SER A 524 -18.05 15.93 -22.66
C SER A 524 -19.00 17.08 -22.35
N THR A 525 -20.04 16.79 -21.58
CA THR A 525 -20.99 17.82 -21.11
C THR A 525 -20.58 18.40 -19.76
N GLN A 526 -19.62 17.75 -19.09
CA GLN A 526 -19.09 18.20 -17.82
C GLN A 526 -18.07 19.32 -18.02
N PRO A 527 -17.93 20.24 -17.05
CA PRO A 527 -16.88 21.23 -17.08
C PRO A 527 -15.50 20.56 -17.12
N LEU A 528 -14.48 21.27 -17.60
CA LEU A 528 -13.11 20.80 -17.59
C LEU A 528 -12.55 20.79 -16.16
N LEU A 529 -12.85 21.85 -15.40
CA LEU A 529 -12.42 22.04 -14.03
C LEU A 529 -13.41 22.91 -13.23
N SER A 530 -13.33 22.82 -11.90
CA SER A 530 -13.94 23.74 -10.94
C SER A 530 -12.89 24.51 -10.15
N TRP A 531 -13.26 25.70 -9.67
CA TRP A 531 -12.37 26.56 -8.90
C TRP A 531 -13.11 27.35 -7.82
N SER A 532 -12.42 27.52 -6.70
CA SER A 532 -12.84 28.25 -5.52
C SER A 532 -11.62 28.78 -4.76
N PRO A 533 -11.69 29.99 -4.16
CA PRO A 533 -12.82 30.91 -4.18
C PRO A 533 -12.87 31.78 -5.46
N VAL A 534 -14.07 32.18 -5.86
CA VAL A 534 -14.36 33.19 -6.91
C VAL A 534 -15.47 34.14 -6.44
N PRO A 535 -15.64 35.34 -7.02
CA PRO A 535 -16.66 36.30 -6.60
C PRO A 535 -18.07 35.94 -7.10
N GLU A 536 -18.52 34.72 -6.80
CA GLU A 536 -19.86 34.18 -7.10
C GLU A 536 -20.60 33.82 -5.79
N PRO A 537 -21.94 33.64 -5.78
CA PRO A 537 -22.71 33.44 -4.55
C PRO A 537 -22.26 32.28 -3.65
N SER A 538 -21.79 31.15 -4.21
CA SER A 538 -21.21 30.01 -3.47
C SER A 538 -19.69 30.07 -3.34
N CYS A 539 -19.08 31.16 -3.78
CA CYS A 539 -17.65 31.30 -3.98
C CYS A 539 -17.02 30.26 -4.93
N GLN A 540 -17.80 29.51 -5.70
CA GLN A 540 -17.30 28.45 -6.58
C GLN A 540 -17.88 28.61 -7.99
N ALA A 541 -17.05 28.32 -9.00
CA ALA A 541 -17.47 28.28 -10.40
C ALA A 541 -16.82 27.10 -11.13
N SER A 542 -17.45 26.69 -12.22
CA SER A 542 -16.98 25.63 -13.10
C SER A 542 -16.77 26.14 -14.51
N TYR A 543 -15.74 25.65 -15.20
CA TYR A 543 -15.30 26.16 -16.49
C TYR A 543 -15.21 25.04 -17.51
N ALA A 544 -15.83 25.23 -18.68
CA ALA A 544 -15.75 24.27 -19.78
C ALA A 544 -14.41 24.33 -20.52
N THR A 545 -13.73 25.48 -20.49
CA THR A 545 -12.46 25.69 -21.20
C THR A 545 -11.43 26.41 -20.34
N LEU A 546 -10.14 26.22 -20.65
CA LEU A 546 -9.06 26.98 -20.02
C LEU A 546 -9.12 28.49 -20.35
N ALA A 547 -9.73 28.87 -21.47
CA ALA A 547 -9.88 30.28 -21.82
C ALA A 547 -10.85 30.99 -20.86
N ASP A 548 -12.01 30.39 -20.61
CA ASP A 548 -13.00 30.92 -19.66
C ASP A 548 -12.44 30.94 -18.24
N PHE A 549 -11.72 29.88 -17.85
CA PHE A 549 -11.06 29.81 -16.55
C PHE A 549 -10.07 30.98 -16.35
N ARG A 550 -9.17 31.21 -17.32
CA ARG A 550 -8.17 32.29 -17.24
C ARG A 550 -8.78 33.70 -17.30
N ALA A 551 -9.93 33.84 -17.95
CA ALA A 551 -10.66 35.10 -17.94
C ALA A 551 -11.23 35.42 -16.55
N SER A 552 -11.64 34.41 -15.79
CA SER A 552 -12.16 34.57 -14.43
C SER A 552 -11.07 34.58 -13.35
N VAL A 553 -9.99 33.82 -13.54
CA VAL A 553 -8.88 33.70 -12.59
C VAL A 553 -7.56 33.97 -13.34
N PRO A 554 -7.20 35.26 -13.53
CA PRO A 554 -5.97 35.63 -14.21
C PRO A 554 -4.73 35.04 -13.52
N ASP A 555 -3.65 34.88 -14.29
CA ASP A 555 -2.33 34.41 -13.82
C ASP A 555 -2.26 32.96 -13.31
N VAL A 556 -3.38 32.22 -13.34
CA VAL A 556 -3.43 30.78 -13.03
C VAL A 556 -3.50 29.96 -14.31
N GLU A 557 -2.77 28.84 -14.33
CA GLU A 557 -2.72 27.89 -15.45
C GLU A 557 -2.31 28.54 -16.78
N VAL A 558 -1.47 29.58 -16.73
CA VAL A 558 -1.07 30.41 -17.89
C VAL A 558 -0.48 29.58 -19.01
N HIS A 559 0.40 28.64 -18.67
CA HIS A 559 1.08 27.76 -19.62
C HIS A 559 0.35 26.44 -19.84
N GLY A 560 -0.83 26.25 -19.24
CA GLY A 560 -1.66 25.08 -19.40
C GLY A 560 -2.12 24.86 -20.84
N ARG A 561 -2.40 23.61 -21.20
CA ARG A 561 -2.92 23.24 -22.52
C ARG A 561 -4.11 22.33 -22.40
N ALA A 562 -5.20 22.65 -23.11
CA ALA A 562 -6.35 21.78 -23.25
C ALA A 562 -6.44 21.31 -24.72
N LEU A 563 -6.39 20.00 -24.91
CA LEU A 563 -6.59 19.34 -26.19
C LEU A 563 -7.96 18.64 -26.13
N LEU A 564 -9.00 19.42 -26.43
CA LEU A 564 -10.38 18.93 -26.50
C LEU A 564 -10.60 18.27 -27.87
N ASP A 565 -11.28 17.13 -27.89
CA ASP A 565 -11.54 16.33 -29.09
C ASP A 565 -10.28 15.93 -29.88
N TYR A 566 -9.17 15.70 -29.17
CA TYR A 566 -7.92 15.25 -29.78
C TYR A 566 -8.07 13.84 -30.39
N PRO A 567 -7.86 13.66 -31.71
CA PRO A 567 -8.13 12.39 -32.39
C PRO A 567 -6.95 11.41 -32.33
N GLY A 568 -5.77 11.84 -31.86
CA GLY A 568 -4.55 11.04 -31.86
C GLY A 568 -4.39 10.21 -30.58
N PRO A 569 -3.52 9.18 -30.59
CA PRO A 569 -3.17 8.45 -29.38
C PRO A 569 -2.38 9.35 -28.42
N VAL A 570 -2.80 9.39 -27.16
CA VAL A 570 -2.06 10.08 -26.10
C VAL A 570 -0.97 9.18 -25.54
N TYR A 571 -1.36 7.99 -25.10
CA TYR A 571 -0.48 6.98 -24.52
C TYR A 571 -0.12 5.90 -25.53
N ARG A 572 1.04 5.25 -25.32
CA ARG A 572 1.54 4.17 -26.18
C ARG A 572 0.54 3.02 -26.30
N SER A 573 0.00 2.53 -25.19
CA SER A 573 -1.09 1.56 -25.17
C SER A 573 -1.74 1.53 -23.79
N VAL A 574 -3.00 1.94 -23.72
CA VAL A 574 -3.78 1.89 -22.47
C VAL A 574 -4.06 0.43 -22.09
N GLU A 575 -4.39 -0.41 -23.07
CA GLU A 575 -4.73 -1.82 -22.92
C GLU A 575 -3.59 -2.64 -22.32
N LEU A 576 -2.34 -2.28 -22.65
CA LEU A 576 -1.13 -2.90 -22.12
C LEU A 576 -0.52 -2.13 -20.94
N ARG A 577 -1.21 -1.11 -20.42
CA ARG A 577 -0.75 -0.25 -19.30
C ARG A 577 0.58 0.48 -19.57
N HIS A 578 0.82 0.85 -20.83
CA HIS A 578 1.95 1.68 -21.25
C HIS A 578 1.53 3.15 -21.37
N PHE A 579 1.69 3.87 -20.26
CA PHE A 579 1.29 5.28 -20.10
C PHE A 579 2.41 6.28 -20.44
N GLU A 580 3.46 5.84 -21.13
CA GLU A 580 4.36 6.75 -21.85
C GLU A 580 3.60 7.45 -22.99
N LEU A 581 3.98 8.70 -23.29
CA LEU A 581 3.39 9.41 -24.43
C LEU A 581 3.73 8.67 -25.74
N ALA A 582 2.71 8.40 -26.55
CA ALA A 582 2.88 7.79 -27.87
C ALA A 582 3.70 8.70 -28.80
N GLN A 583 3.48 10.01 -28.69
CA GLN A 583 4.14 11.06 -29.46
C GLN A 583 4.05 12.39 -28.69
N PRO A 584 4.87 13.40 -29.04
CA PRO A 584 4.71 14.74 -28.50
C PRO A 584 3.30 15.28 -28.77
N LEU A 585 2.62 15.77 -27.74
CA LEU A 585 1.30 16.37 -27.87
C LEU A 585 1.39 17.79 -28.46
N PRO A 586 0.48 18.20 -29.36
CA PRO A 586 0.54 19.50 -30.01
C PRO A 586 0.56 20.67 -29.02
N GLY A 587 1.54 21.57 -29.16
CA GLY A 587 1.66 22.77 -28.34
C GLY A 587 2.04 22.53 -26.87
N VAL A 588 2.34 21.28 -26.50
CA VAL A 588 2.90 20.91 -25.19
C VAL A 588 4.42 21.06 -25.25
N THR A 589 4.98 21.73 -24.24
CA THR A 589 6.42 22.02 -24.13
C THR A 589 6.98 21.44 -22.83
N LEU A 590 8.30 21.33 -22.76
CA LEU A 590 9.00 21.00 -21.52
C LEU A 590 8.66 22.02 -20.41
N ARG A 591 8.63 21.53 -19.17
CA ARG A 591 8.40 22.30 -17.95
C ARG A 591 9.55 22.09 -16.99
N ALA A 592 9.95 23.15 -16.30
CA ALA A 592 10.94 23.08 -15.25
C ALA A 592 10.47 22.13 -14.14
N VAL A 593 11.35 21.23 -13.74
CA VAL A 593 11.12 20.32 -12.63
C VAL A 593 11.65 20.96 -11.35
N SER A 594 10.79 21.10 -10.35
CA SER A 594 11.16 21.70 -9.07
C SER A 594 12.33 20.94 -8.41
N ALA A 595 13.18 21.66 -7.66
CA ALA A 595 14.30 21.03 -6.96
C ALA A 595 13.83 20.00 -5.91
N GLU A 596 12.70 20.27 -5.25
CA GLU A 596 12.09 19.36 -4.29
C GLU A 596 11.62 18.06 -4.96
N ALA A 597 10.95 18.14 -6.13
CA ALA A 597 10.54 16.94 -6.87
C ALA A 597 11.76 16.10 -7.28
N ARG A 598 12.78 16.73 -7.86
CA ARG A 598 14.03 16.05 -8.26
C ARG A 598 14.70 15.33 -7.09
N SER A 599 14.71 15.94 -5.91
CA SER A 599 15.33 15.35 -4.73
C SER A 599 14.66 14.06 -4.26
N VAL A 600 13.33 13.95 -4.39
CA VAL A 600 12.57 12.79 -3.90
C VAL A 600 12.35 11.73 -4.97
N THR A 601 12.29 12.10 -6.24
CA THR A 601 12.14 11.16 -7.37
C THR A 601 13.48 10.58 -7.84
N GLY A 602 14.60 11.25 -7.52
CA GLY A 602 15.91 10.92 -8.07
C GLY A 602 16.10 11.38 -9.51
N TRP A 603 15.33 12.37 -9.99
CA TRP A 603 15.47 12.93 -11.33
C TRP A 603 16.68 13.86 -11.46
N ASP A 604 17.48 13.62 -12.49
CA ASP A 604 18.59 14.51 -12.87
C ASP A 604 18.12 15.63 -13.83
N GLU A 605 17.06 15.37 -14.59
CA GLU A 605 16.54 16.29 -15.60
C GLU A 605 15.95 17.55 -14.97
N ARG A 606 16.36 18.71 -15.47
CA ARG A 606 15.84 20.01 -15.02
C ARG A 606 14.52 20.39 -15.68
N GLU A 607 14.20 19.78 -16.80
CA GLU A 607 12.96 20.01 -17.53
C GLU A 607 12.40 18.68 -18.05
N ARG A 608 11.08 18.50 -18.00
CA ARG A 608 10.38 17.29 -18.46
C ARG A 608 9.06 17.67 -19.13
N LEU A 609 8.55 16.80 -20.00
CA LEU A 609 7.18 16.94 -20.47
C LEU A 609 6.20 16.76 -19.29
N PRO A 610 5.01 17.37 -19.35
CA PRO A 610 3.97 17.10 -18.38
C PRO A 610 3.60 15.60 -18.33
N GLY A 611 3.46 15.05 -17.13
CA GLY A 611 3.23 13.62 -16.90
C GLY A 611 4.41 12.89 -16.25
N ALA A 612 4.18 11.61 -15.89
CA ALA A 612 5.11 10.78 -15.13
C ALA A 612 6.41 10.45 -15.90
N TYR A 613 6.30 10.18 -17.19
CA TYR A 613 7.41 9.70 -18.01
C TYR A 613 8.16 10.86 -18.68
N PRO A 614 9.51 10.81 -18.74
CA PRO A 614 10.33 11.91 -19.25
C PRO A 614 10.34 12.00 -20.78
N GLU A 615 10.03 10.88 -21.44
CA GLU A 615 10.31 10.66 -22.86
C GLU A 615 9.07 10.14 -23.58
N THR A 616 8.99 10.47 -24.87
CA THR A 616 8.05 9.82 -25.79
C THR A 616 8.59 8.47 -26.21
N ALA A 617 7.70 7.55 -26.61
CA ALA A 617 8.07 6.20 -27.05
C ALA A 617 9.20 6.15 -28.10
N MET A 618 9.33 7.17 -28.97
CA MET A 618 10.35 7.24 -30.03
C MET A 618 11.79 7.47 -29.55
N ALA A 619 12.04 7.79 -28.27
CA ALA A 619 13.39 8.11 -27.77
C ALA A 619 14.13 6.88 -27.21
N ARG A 620 13.49 5.70 -27.15
CA ARG A 620 14.02 4.48 -26.50
C ARG A 620 14.40 3.36 -27.47
N ASP A 621 14.20 3.58 -28.76
CA ASP A 621 14.72 2.73 -29.84
C ASP A 621 16.03 3.33 -30.41
#